data_AF-A0A089LMA9-F1
#
_entry.id   AF-A0A089LMA9-F1
#
_cell.length_a   1.000
_cell.length_b   1.000
_cell.length_c   1.000
_cell.angle_alpha   90.00
_cell.angle_beta   90.00
_cell.angle_gamma   90.00
#
_symmetry.space_group_name_H-M   'P 1'
#
loop_
_entity.id
_entity.type
_entity.pdbx_description
1 polymer ?
#
loop_
_entity_poly.entity_id
_entity_poly.type
_entity_poly.pdbx_seq_one_letter_code
_entity_poly.pdbx_strand_id
1 'polypeptide(L)'
;MLRIGYISAALNLATALVSFMRFGSNYALAIMISHTLLLFLGYRLLRSKSHLALIPLLTVSCSFLMYNVVYVLLKQINLVDLYAVDWRVEVQLVLPLLIGLLLKAILERSGKSRLV
;
A
#
# COMPACT_ATOMS: atom_id res chain seq x y z
N MET A 1 -16.67 -3.83 -4.95
CA MET A 1 -15.22 -3.94 -4.67
C MET A 1 -14.39 -2.77 -5.20
N LEU A 2 -14.47 -2.36 -6.48
CA LEU A 2 -13.69 -1.22 -7.02
C LEU A 2 -13.84 0.09 -6.22
N ARG A 3 -15.07 0.41 -5.76
CA ARG A 3 -15.31 1.58 -4.90
C ARG A 3 -14.55 1.51 -3.58
N ILE A 4 -14.44 0.32 -2.99
CA ILE A 4 -13.76 0.08 -1.71
C ILE A 4 -12.25 0.27 -1.86
N GLY A 5 -11.66 -0.18 -2.97
CA GLY A 5 -10.24 0.05 -3.28
C GLY A 5 -9.89 1.54 -3.41
N TYR A 6 -10.72 2.31 -4.11
CA TYR A 6 -10.53 3.76 -4.21
C TYR A 6 -10.71 4.48 -2.87
N ILE A 7 -11.69 4.06 -2.06
CA ILE A 7 -11.88 4.60 -0.70
C ILE A 7 -10.64 4.30 0.17
N SER A 8 -10.11 3.08 0.12
CA SER A 8 -8.91 2.71 0.88
C SER A 8 -7.68 3.51 0.45
N ALA A 9 -7.49 3.72 -0.86
CA ALA A 9 -6.40 4.57 -1.36
C ALA A 9 -6.56 6.03 -0.94
N ALA A 10 -7.77 6.57 -1.00
CA ALA A 10 -8.06 7.94 -0.55
C ALA A 10 -7.80 8.10 0.95
N LEU A 11 -8.21 7.13 1.77
CA LEU A 11 -7.95 7.12 3.20
C LEU A 11 -6.45 7.06 3.49
N ASN A 12 -5.69 6.21 2.80
CA ASN A 12 -4.24 6.13 2.97
C ASN A 12 -3.54 7.45 2.62
N LEU A 13 -3.95 8.11 1.52
CA LEU A 13 -3.44 9.44 1.16
C LEU A 13 -3.80 10.50 2.22
N ALA A 14 -5.02 10.46 2.74
CA ALA A 14 -5.45 11.37 3.81
C ALA A 14 -4.62 11.17 5.09
N THR A 15 -4.36 9.92 5.50
CA THR A 15 -3.51 9.62 6.65
C THR A 15 -2.06 10.07 6.42
N ALA A 16 -1.53 9.90 5.21
CA ALA A 16 -0.21 10.41 4.85
C ALA A 16 -0.15 11.95 4.95
N LEU A 17 -1.16 12.66 4.44
CA LEU A 17 -1.26 14.12 4.54
C LEU A 17 -1.33 14.59 6.00
N VAL A 18 -2.13 13.93 6.84
CA VAL A 18 -2.21 14.24 8.28
C VAL A 18 -0.84 14.04 8.94
N SER A 19 -0.13 12.95 8.61
CA SER A 19 1.23 12.70 9.08
C SER A 19 2.20 13.83 8.66
N PHE A 20 2.13 14.29 7.40
CA PHE A 20 2.93 15.42 6.90
C PHE A 20 2.70 16.70 7.70
N MET A 21 1.43 17.05 7.91
CA MET A 21 1.05 18.28 8.61
C MET A 21 1.48 18.27 10.08
N ARG A 22 1.51 17.09 10.72
CA ARG A 22 1.82 16.93 12.14
C ARG A 22 3.31 16.78 12.43
N PHE A 23 4.02 16.02 11.59
CA PHE A 23 5.40 15.60 11.87
C PHE A 23 6.41 16.09 10.83
N GLY A 24 5.97 16.81 9.79
CA GLY A 24 6.81 17.28 8.70
C GLY A 24 7.18 16.19 7.71
N SER A 25 8.16 16.47 6.86
CA SER A 25 8.64 15.50 5.87
C SER A 25 9.51 14.44 6.55
N ASN A 26 9.10 13.18 6.48
CA ASN A 26 9.85 12.05 7.02
C ASN A 26 9.86 10.87 6.04
N TYR A 27 10.76 9.91 6.27
CA TYR A 27 10.90 8.75 5.40
C TYR A 27 9.65 7.85 5.38
N ALA A 28 8.96 7.75 6.52
CA ALA A 28 7.69 7.02 6.63
C ALA A 28 6.62 7.59 5.68
N LEU A 29 6.56 8.91 5.52
CA LEU A 29 5.64 9.59 4.61
C LEU A 29 5.89 9.20 3.14
N ALA A 30 7.16 9.14 2.73
CA ALA A 30 7.52 8.72 1.37
C ALA A 30 7.06 7.28 1.11
N ILE A 31 7.15 6.40 2.11
CA ILE A 31 6.64 5.02 2.04
C ILE A 31 5.12 5.01 1.94
N MET A 32 4.42 5.77 2.80
CA MET A 32 2.95 5.89 2.78
C MET A 32 2.43 6.30 1.41
N ILE A 33 3.04 7.31 0.80
CA ILE A 33 2.63 7.81 -0.52
C ILE A 33 2.95 6.78 -1.61
N SER A 34 4.18 6.26 -1.65
CA SER A 34 4.62 5.33 -2.70
C SER A 34 3.81 4.02 -2.71
N HIS A 35 3.51 3.45 -1.54
CA HIS A 35 2.69 2.24 -1.43
C HIS A 35 1.24 2.48 -1.88
N THR A 36 0.67 3.62 -1.53
CA THR A 36 -0.70 3.95 -1.93
C THR A 36 -0.83 4.09 -3.45
N LEU A 37 0.18 4.71 -4.09
CA LEU A 37 0.25 4.80 -5.55
C LEU A 37 0.40 3.43 -6.21
N LEU A 38 1.27 2.56 -5.68
CA LEU A 38 1.46 1.20 -6.18
C LEU A 38 0.20 0.35 -6.07
N LEU A 39 -0.50 0.41 -4.93
CA LEU A 39 -1.78 -0.27 -4.74
C LEU A 39 -2.82 0.21 -5.76
N PHE A 40 -2.94 1.52 -5.96
CA PHE A 40 -3.84 2.10 -6.96
C PHE A 40 -3.52 1.61 -8.38
N LEU A 41 -2.24 1.55 -8.73
CA LEU A 41 -1.78 1.05 -10.02
C LEU A 41 -2.14 -0.45 -10.18
N GLY A 42 -1.93 -1.25 -9.14
CA GLY A 42 -2.33 -2.65 -9.07
C GLY A 42 -3.84 -2.84 -9.28
N TYR A 43 -4.68 -2.03 -8.63
CA TYR A 43 -6.14 -2.06 -8.83
C TYR A 43 -6.52 -1.80 -10.27
N ARG A 44 -5.89 -0.80 -10.90
CA ARG A 44 -6.17 -0.42 -12.29
C ARG A 44 -5.78 -1.53 -13.27
N LEU A 45 -4.67 -2.21 -13.01
CA LEU A 45 -4.17 -3.28 -13.87
C LEU A 45 -5.00 -4.57 -13.73
N LEU A 46 -5.37 -4.95 -12.50
CA LEU A 46 -6.12 -6.19 -12.21
C LEU A 46 -7.63 -6.08 -12.49
N ARG A 47 -8.14 -4.87 -12.76
CA ARG A 47 -9.54 -4.56 -13.09
C ARG A 47 -10.13 -5.44 -14.20
N SER A 48 -9.29 -5.97 -15.10
CA SER A 48 -9.72 -6.58 -16.36
C SER A 48 -10.08 -8.07 -16.29
N LYS A 49 -9.68 -8.84 -15.26
CA LYS A 49 -9.64 -10.30 -15.40
C LYS A 49 -10.28 -11.15 -14.29
N SER A 50 -10.34 -10.72 -13.02
CA SER A 50 -11.00 -11.53 -11.97
C SER A 50 -11.16 -10.79 -10.63
N HIS A 51 -12.33 -10.93 -10.00
CA HIS A 51 -12.59 -10.45 -8.63
C HIS A 51 -11.68 -11.10 -7.58
N LEU A 52 -11.18 -12.32 -7.83
CA LEU A 52 -10.35 -13.06 -6.88
C LEU A 52 -8.97 -12.42 -6.71
N ALA A 53 -8.41 -11.80 -7.75
CA ALA A 53 -7.12 -11.11 -7.66
C ALA A 53 -7.20 -9.76 -6.92
N LEU A 54 -8.40 -9.22 -6.73
CA LEU A 54 -8.64 -7.98 -5.98
C LEU A 54 -8.64 -8.21 -4.46
N ILE A 55 -8.94 -9.43 -4.01
CA ILE A 55 -9.04 -9.74 -2.57
C ILE A 55 -7.67 -9.56 -1.87
N PRO A 56 -6.56 -10.17 -2.35
CA PRO A 56 -5.25 -9.95 -1.73
C PRO A 56 -4.83 -8.49 -1.73
N LEU A 57 -5.13 -7.76 -2.81
CA LEU A 57 -4.80 -6.34 -2.93
C LEU A 57 -5.59 -5.47 -1.94
N LEU A 58 -6.86 -5.80 -1.70
CA LEU A 58 -7.68 -5.18 -0.65
C LEU A 58 -7.13 -5.48 0.74
N THR A 59 -6.76 -6.72 1.02
CA THR A 59 -6.19 -7.12 2.31
C THR A 59 -4.91 -6.35 2.62
N VAL A 60 -3.99 -6.26 1.66
CA VAL A 60 -2.75 -5.49 1.80
C VAL A 60 -3.05 -4.00 2.02
N SER A 61 -3.98 -3.44 1.24
CA SER A 61 -4.36 -2.02 1.36
C SER A 61 -4.96 -1.69 2.74
N CYS A 62 -5.79 -2.57 3.30
CA CYS A 62 -6.36 -2.41 4.63
C CYS A 62 -5.31 -2.58 5.74
N SER A 63 -4.42 -3.59 5.62
CA SER A 63 -3.32 -3.78 6.57
C SER A 63 -2.43 -2.54 6.63
N PHE A 64 -2.05 -2.02 5.46
CA PHE A 64 -1.24 -0.82 5.34
C PHE A 64 -1.91 0.42 5.95
N LEU A 65 -3.22 0.57 5.74
CA LEU A 65 -3.99 1.65 6.36
C LEU A 65 -3.99 1.57 7.89
N MET A 66 -4.20 0.37 8.44
CA MET A 66 -4.18 0.16 9.88
C MET A 66 -2.80 0.47 10.46
N TYR A 67 -1.73 -0.01 9.81
CA TYR A 67 -0.36 0.32 10.18
C TYR A 67 -0.13 1.84 10.20
N ASN A 68 -0.52 2.53 9.13
CA ASN A 68 -0.36 3.98 9.00
C ASN A 68 -1.07 4.76 10.11
N VAL A 69 -2.30 4.36 10.47
CA VAL A 69 -3.06 4.98 11.55
C VAL A 69 -2.41 4.73 12.90
N VAL A 70 -2.06 3.47 13.20
CA VAL A 70 -1.39 3.09 14.46
C VAL A 70 -0.05 3.82 14.58
N TYR A 71 0.71 3.88 13.51
CA TYR A 71 1.98 4.59 13.44
C TYR A 71 1.84 6.07 13.79
N VAL A 72 0.89 6.77 13.15
CA VAL A 72 0.61 8.19 13.44
C VAL A 72 0.20 8.39 14.90
N LEU A 73 -0.63 7.50 15.46
CA LEU A 73 -1.05 7.57 16.86
C LEU A 73 0.12 7.35 17.84
N LEU A 74 0.90 6.30 17.63
CA LEU A 74 2.07 5.99 18.46
C LEU A 74 3.12 7.10 18.39
N LYS A 75 3.26 7.73 17.22
CA LYS A 75 4.15 8.88 17.06
C LYS A 75 3.65 10.11 17.79
N GLN A 76 2.36 10.39 17.72
CA GLN A 76 1.74 11.54 18.41
C GLN A 76 1.95 11.50 19.92
N ILE A 77 1.95 10.30 20.52
CA ILE A 77 2.18 10.09 21.96
C ILE A 77 3.66 9.86 22.31
N ASN A 78 4.58 10.08 21.37
CA ASN A 78 6.04 9.92 21.51
C ASN A 78 6.49 8.52 21.99
N LEU A 79 5.69 7.49 21.77
CA LEU A 79 6.04 6.11 22.14
C LEU A 79 7.00 5.44 21.15
N VAL A 80 7.06 5.94 19.92
CA VAL A 80 7.87 5.36 18.84
C VAL A 80 8.88 6.37 18.30
N ASP A 81 10.15 5.97 18.25
CA ASP A 81 11.17 6.73 17.55
C ASP A 81 11.10 6.45 16.04
N LEU A 82 11.02 7.54 15.27
CA LEU A 82 10.84 7.56 13.81
C LEU A 82 12.02 6.90 13.08
N TYR A 83 13.20 6.96 13.68
CA TYR A 83 14.44 6.42 13.11
C TYR A 83 14.66 4.95 13.40
N ALA A 84 14.10 4.45 14.51
CA ALA A 84 14.39 3.11 15.02
C ALA A 84 13.38 2.06 14.56
N VAL A 85 12.14 2.45 14.28
CA VAL A 85 11.02 1.50 14.14
C VAL A 85 10.54 1.37 12.69
N ASP A 86 10.77 0.17 12.15
CA ASP A 86 9.87 -0.60 11.28
C ASP A 86 9.56 -0.19 9.84
N TRP A 87 10.13 0.87 9.28
CA TRP A 87 10.01 1.07 7.82
C TRP A 87 10.55 -0.15 7.03
N ARG A 88 11.51 -0.88 7.60
CA ARG A 88 12.09 -2.08 7.02
C ARG A 88 11.13 -3.26 7.00
N VAL A 89 10.32 -3.47 8.04
CA VAL A 89 9.49 -4.68 8.17
C VAL A 89 8.36 -4.67 7.14
N GLU A 90 7.67 -3.54 6.98
CA GLU A 90 6.61 -3.44 5.96
C GLU A 90 7.15 -3.29 4.54
N VAL A 91 8.24 -2.55 4.30
CA VAL A 91 8.87 -2.52 2.96
C VAL A 91 9.40 -3.91 2.59
N GLN A 92 9.94 -4.68 3.52
CA GLN A 92 10.40 -6.04 3.24
C GLN A 92 9.26 -7.03 3.01
N LEU A 93 8.10 -6.85 3.65
CA LEU A 93 6.96 -7.78 3.52
C LEU A 93 6.00 -7.39 2.38
N VAL A 94 5.71 -6.10 2.21
CA VAL A 94 4.68 -5.60 1.30
C VAL A 94 5.22 -5.31 -0.10
N LEU A 95 6.47 -4.82 -0.20
CA LEU A 95 7.07 -4.48 -1.49
C LEU A 95 7.27 -5.70 -2.40
N PRO A 96 7.76 -6.87 -1.93
CA PRO A 96 7.87 -8.05 -2.79
C PRO A 96 6.50 -8.54 -3.29
N LEU A 97 5.47 -8.41 -2.45
CA LEU A 97 4.11 -8.82 -2.77
C LEU A 97 3.48 -7.88 -3.82
N LEU A 98 3.71 -6.57 -3.69
CA LEU A 98 3.33 -5.58 -4.70
C LEU A 98 4.07 -5.78 -6.02
N ILE A 99 5.38 -6.04 -5.99
CA ILE A 99 6.19 -6.34 -7.18
C ILE A 99 5.69 -7.62 -7.84
N GLY A 100 5.43 -8.69 -7.07
CA GLY A 100 4.88 -9.94 -7.58
C GLY A 100 3.52 -9.76 -8.26
N LEU A 101 2.63 -8.96 -7.66
CA LEU A 101 1.33 -8.61 -8.27
C LEU A 101 1.49 -7.79 -9.56
N LEU A 102 2.44 -6.85 -9.60
CA LEU A 102 2.75 -6.06 -10.79
C LEU A 102 3.31 -6.94 -11.92
N LEU A 103 4.29 -7.79 -11.61
CA LEU A 103 4.87 -8.73 -12.58
C LEU A 103 3.81 -9.69 -13.12
N LYS A 104 2.97 -10.26 -12.24
CA LYS A 104 1.84 -11.10 -12.65
C LYS A 104 0.90 -10.35 -13.59
N ALA A 105 0.51 -9.12 -13.24
CA ALA A 105 -0.38 -8.31 -14.08
C ALA A 105 0.24 -7.97 -15.46
N ILE A 106 1.56 -7.73 -15.51
CA ILE A 106 2.29 -7.48 -16.77
C ILE A 106 2.37 -8.75 -17.63
N LEU A 107 2.73 -9.90 -17.05
CA LEU A 107 2.82 -11.18 -17.73
C LEU A 107 1.45 -11.63 -18.30
N GLU A 108 0.38 -11.42 -17.53
CA GLU A 108 -0.99 -11.71 -17.96
C GLU A 108 -1.49 -10.79 -19.07
N ARG A 109 -1.01 -9.54 -19.14
CA ARG A 109 -1.30 -8.62 -20.26
C ARG A 109 -0.49 -8.93 -21.51
N SER A 110 0.74 -9.42 -21.36
CA SER A 110 1.61 -9.81 -22.48
C SER A 110 1.17 -11.08 -23.20
N GLY A 111 0.08 -11.75 -22.78
CA GLY A 111 -0.36 -13.02 -23.37
C GLY A 111 0.51 -14.23 -23.03
N LYS A 112 1.61 -14.05 -22.29
CA LYS A 112 2.54 -15.11 -21.86
C LYS A 112 2.02 -15.98 -20.72
N SER A 113 0.87 -15.64 -20.14
CA SER A 113 0.23 -16.36 -19.02
C SER A 113 -0.32 -17.76 -19.37
N ARG A 114 -0.16 -18.26 -20.60
CA ARG A 114 -0.62 -19.63 -20.97
C ARG A 114 0.39 -20.75 -20.67
N LEU A 115 1.52 -20.47 -20.00
CA LEU A 115 2.62 -21.43 -19.88
C LEU A 115 3.03 -21.82 -18.45
N VAL A 116 2.18 -21.58 -17.44
CA VAL A 116 2.34 -22.20 -16.11
C VAL A 116 0.97 -22.64 -15.59
#